data_AF-A0A9E4K6D1-F1
#
_entry.id   AF-A0A9E4K6D1-F1
#
_cell.length_a   1.000
_cell.length_b   1.000
_cell.length_c   1.000
_cell.angle_alpha   90.00
_cell.angle_beta   90.00
_cell.angle_gamma   90.00
#
_symmetry.space_group_name_H-M   'P 1'
#
loop_
_entity.id
_entity.type
_entity.pdbx_description
1 polymer ?
#
loop_
_entity_poly.entity_id
_entity_poly.type
_entity_poly.pdbx_seq_one_letter_code
_entity_poly.pdbx_strand_id
1 'polypeptide(L)'
;MEIASLFAVMMIGALLLMFKKTQSKANAKQNQVDELQEQIETALSLPGESDEAWQNEPATEVMLNELAEKDIRLKRELTKGQAMNILGLFSPPDGRQVDILKHFNIPYSFKMNQTMAHYVIREIFSDPVKVEEWNNRPPTTTVRQGLLFMESKLVSGLTHQECQLRLNKLGMEHPDRYQEWKQIDRLFLETNNPEIRAKLQVRKITWKRFFESYEVLKDSGINPRAMRGEHIIEHLIRSDDKILAHDKIRETIQPATT
;
A
#
# COMPACT_ATOMS: atom_id res chain seq x y z
N MET A 1 46.44 -1.89 49.09
CA MET A 1 45.88 -3.11 48.47
C MET A 1 44.39 -3.00 48.14
N GLU A 2 43.62 -2.11 48.76
CA GLU A 2 42.15 -2.05 48.60
C GLU A 2 41.65 -1.40 47.30
N ILE A 3 42.40 -0.46 46.71
CA ILE A 3 41.99 0.21 45.47
C ILE A 3 42.02 -0.75 44.27
N ALA A 4 42.97 -1.69 44.26
CA ALA A 4 43.10 -2.67 43.18
C ALA A 4 41.96 -3.70 43.18
N SER A 5 41.43 -4.09 44.34
CA SER A 5 40.29 -5.02 44.40
C SER A 5 38.99 -4.36 43.95
N LEU A 6 38.79 -3.07 44.26
CA LEU A 6 37.61 -2.31 43.83
C LEU A 6 37.55 -2.19 42.30
N PHE A 7 38.69 -1.91 41.65
CA PHE A 7 38.80 -1.87 40.19
C PHE A 7 38.55 -3.25 39.55
N ALA A 8 39.07 -4.33 40.16
CA ALA A 8 38.84 -5.68 39.66
C ALA A 8 37.35 -6.08 39.72
N VAL A 9 36.66 -5.76 40.82
CA VAL A 9 35.22 -6.04 40.97
C VAL A 9 34.38 -5.24 39.97
N MET A 10 34.70 -3.96 39.74
CA MET A 10 34.00 -3.15 38.74
C MET A 10 34.24 -3.64 37.31
N MET A 11 35.46 -4.06 36.97
CA MET A 11 35.78 -4.65 35.66
C MET A 11 35.04 -5.96 35.42
N ILE A 12 34.96 -6.84 36.43
CA ILE A 12 34.21 -8.10 36.35
C ILE A 12 32.70 -7.82 36.19
N GLY A 13 32.15 -6.84 36.93
CA GLY A 13 30.77 -6.41 36.78
C GLY A 13 30.46 -5.88 35.37
N ALA A 14 31.34 -5.05 34.80
CA ALA A 14 31.20 -4.54 33.44
C ALA A 14 31.29 -5.65 32.38
N LEU A 15 32.20 -6.61 32.55
CA LEU A 15 32.32 -7.78 31.66
C LEU A 15 31.08 -8.68 31.71
N LEU A 16 30.52 -8.93 32.89
CA LEU A 16 29.27 -9.70 33.04
C LEU A 16 28.06 -9.01 32.41
N LEU A 17 27.96 -7.67 32.55
CA LEU A 17 26.92 -6.88 31.90
C LEU A 17 27.06 -6.91 30.36
N MET A 18 28.29 -6.78 29.85
CA MET A 18 28.55 -6.91 28.41
C MET A 18 28.19 -8.31 27.93
N PHE A 19 28.62 -9.37 28.63
CA PHE A 19 28.31 -10.75 28.26
C PHE A 19 26.80 -11.05 28.23
N LYS A 20 26.04 -10.60 29.23
CA LYS A 20 24.57 -10.70 29.23
C LYS A 20 23.92 -9.95 28.07
N LYS A 21 24.42 -8.76 27.74
CA LYS A 21 23.92 -7.97 26.60
C LYS A 21 24.21 -8.67 25.26
N THR A 22 25.36 -9.31 25.12
CA THR A 22 25.72 -10.08 23.93
C THR A 22 24.88 -11.34 23.78
N GLN A 23 24.65 -12.09 24.87
CA GLN A 23 23.76 -13.26 24.87
C GLN A 23 22.31 -12.89 24.55
N SER A 24 21.79 -11.80 25.12
CA SER A 24 20.44 -11.31 24.81
C SER A 24 20.28 -10.96 23.33
N LYS A 25 21.29 -10.32 22.72
CA LYS A 25 21.29 -10.04 21.27
C LYS A 25 21.38 -11.31 20.42
N ALA A 26 22.20 -12.29 20.82
CA ALA A 26 22.32 -13.56 20.11
C ALA A 26 21.01 -14.35 20.15
N ASN A 27 20.35 -14.42 21.31
CA ASN A 27 19.07 -15.09 21.47
C ASN A 27 17.95 -14.40 20.68
N ALA A 28 17.92 -13.06 20.68
CA ALA A 28 16.96 -12.31 19.87
C ALA A 28 17.16 -12.55 18.37
N LYS A 29 18.42 -12.63 17.90
CA LYS A 29 18.74 -12.95 16.51
C LYS A 29 18.33 -14.38 16.15
N GLN A 30 18.57 -15.35 17.04
CA GLN A 30 18.17 -16.73 16.82
C GLN A 30 16.65 -16.88 16.71
N ASN A 31 15.90 -16.30 17.66
CA ASN A 31 14.43 -16.32 17.62
C ASN A 31 13.88 -15.71 16.32
N GLN A 32 14.49 -14.64 15.82
CA GLN A 32 14.08 -14.01 14.56
C GLN A 32 14.34 -14.91 13.34
N VAL A 33 15.42 -15.69 13.35
CA VAL A 33 15.73 -16.66 12.30
C VAL A 33 14.74 -17.83 12.34
N ASP A 34 14.45 -18.34 13.53
CA ASP A 34 13.50 -19.44 13.72
C ASP A 34 12.08 -19.02 13.29
N GLU A 35 11.64 -17.82 13.65
CA GLU A 35 10.34 -17.24 13.23
C GLU A 35 10.27 -17.08 11.71
N LEU A 36 11.35 -16.59 11.07
CA LEU A 36 11.39 -16.46 9.62
C LEU A 36 11.33 -17.84 8.93
N GLN A 37 12.00 -18.85 9.49
CA GLN A 37 11.97 -20.20 8.95
C GLN A 37 10.57 -20.80 9.02
N GLU A 38 9.86 -20.64 10.15
CA GLU A 38 8.45 -21.05 10.29
C GLU A 38 7.54 -20.35 9.28
N GLN A 39 7.76 -19.05 9.04
CA GLN A 39 7.01 -18.30 8.03
C GLN A 39 7.30 -18.78 6.60
N ILE A 40 8.55 -19.14 6.30
CA ILE A 40 8.94 -19.72 4.99
C ILE A 40 8.29 -21.10 4.81
N GLU A 41 8.31 -21.95 5.84
CA GLU A 41 7.65 -23.26 5.81
C GLU A 41 6.14 -23.12 5.60
N THR A 42 5.51 -22.15 6.29
CA THR A 42 4.11 -21.80 6.10
C THR A 42 3.86 -21.34 4.66
N ALA A 43 4.68 -20.43 4.12
CA ALA A 43 4.56 -19.91 2.75
C ALA A 43 4.71 -21.01 1.69
N LEU A 44 5.54 -22.01 1.95
CA LEU A 44 5.71 -23.20 1.10
C LEU A 44 4.53 -24.17 1.19
N SER A 45 3.81 -24.18 2.31
CA SER A 45 2.63 -25.02 2.55
C SER A 45 1.32 -24.43 2.03
N LEU A 46 1.30 -23.11 1.79
CA LEU A 46 0.26 -22.49 0.97
C LEU A 46 0.20 -23.24 -0.37
N PRO A 47 -0.99 -23.44 -0.93
CA PRO A 47 -1.26 -24.43 -1.96
C PRO A 47 -0.15 -24.48 -2.99
N GLY A 48 0.55 -25.62 -3.02
CA GLY A 48 1.61 -25.86 -3.98
C GLY A 48 1.09 -25.90 -5.41
N GLU A 49 -0.21 -26.19 -5.58
CA GLU A 49 -0.93 -26.16 -6.85
C GLU A 49 -1.94 -25.02 -6.86
N SER A 50 -1.70 -24.06 -7.73
CA SER A 50 -2.65 -23.03 -8.11
C SER A 50 -3.55 -23.55 -9.23
N ASP A 51 -4.82 -23.13 -9.25
CA ASP A 51 -5.68 -23.33 -10.42
C ASP A 51 -5.13 -22.58 -11.65
N GLU A 52 -4.27 -21.60 -11.43
CA GLU A 52 -3.56 -20.88 -12.48
C GLU A 52 -2.28 -21.64 -12.89
N ALA A 53 -2.33 -22.32 -14.05
CA ALA A 53 -1.24 -23.16 -14.55
C ALA A 53 0.15 -22.51 -14.54
N TRP A 54 0.23 -21.20 -14.80
CA TRP A 54 1.51 -20.47 -14.82
C TRP A 54 2.20 -20.41 -13.45
N GLN A 55 1.45 -20.49 -12.34
CA GLN A 55 2.04 -20.46 -10.99
C GLN A 55 2.71 -21.80 -10.64
N ASN A 56 2.32 -22.89 -11.31
CA ASN A 56 2.89 -24.23 -11.13
C ASN A 56 4.17 -24.43 -11.95
N GLU A 57 4.51 -23.48 -12.83
CA GLU A 57 5.77 -23.48 -13.58
C GLU A 57 6.98 -23.24 -12.65
N PRO A 58 8.20 -23.66 -13.05
CA PRO A 58 9.41 -23.36 -12.29
C PRO A 58 9.61 -21.86 -12.06
N ALA A 59 10.11 -21.52 -10.86
CA ALA A 59 10.45 -20.15 -10.50
C ALA A 59 11.48 -19.56 -11.48
N THR A 60 11.30 -18.28 -11.83
CA THR A 60 12.20 -17.58 -12.75
C THR A 60 13.53 -17.27 -12.07
N GLU A 61 14.60 -17.11 -12.85
CA GLU A 61 15.91 -16.67 -12.34
C GLU A 61 15.82 -15.35 -11.57
N VAL A 62 14.97 -14.41 -12.01
CA VAL A 62 14.74 -13.14 -11.32
C VAL A 62 14.22 -13.36 -9.90
N MET A 63 13.22 -14.24 -9.73
CA MET A 63 12.66 -14.57 -8.41
C MET A 63 13.70 -15.27 -7.51
N LEU A 64 14.47 -16.20 -8.07
CA LEU A 64 15.51 -16.90 -7.33
C LEU A 64 16.65 -15.96 -6.89
N ASN A 65 17.02 -15.01 -7.74
CA ASN A 65 18.00 -13.96 -7.40
C ASN A 65 17.47 -13.06 -6.29
N GLU A 66 16.19 -12.64 -6.36
CA GLU A 66 15.58 -11.81 -5.31
C GLU A 66 15.51 -12.55 -3.96
N LEU A 67 15.26 -13.85 -3.96
CA LEU A 67 15.34 -14.68 -2.75
C LEU A 67 16.77 -14.74 -2.20
N ALA A 68 17.76 -14.90 -3.08
CA ALA A 68 19.17 -14.94 -2.70
C ALA A 68 19.66 -13.61 -2.11
N GLU A 69 19.17 -12.47 -2.61
CA GLU A 69 19.44 -11.12 -2.06
C GLU A 69 18.89 -10.94 -0.65
N LYS A 70 17.87 -11.72 -0.27
CA LYS A 70 17.30 -11.76 1.09
C LYS A 70 17.93 -12.85 1.97
N ASP A 71 19.08 -13.40 1.56
CA ASP A 71 19.79 -14.51 2.20
C ASP A 71 18.96 -15.81 2.32
N ILE A 72 17.92 -15.97 1.49
CA ILE A 72 17.11 -17.20 1.45
C ILE A 72 17.66 -18.14 0.37
N ARG A 73 18.22 -19.27 0.82
CA ARG A 73 18.76 -20.32 -0.06
C ARG A 73 18.10 -21.66 0.25
N LEU A 74 17.09 -22.01 -0.54
CA LEU A 74 16.37 -23.26 -0.37
C LEU A 74 17.01 -24.37 -1.23
N LYS A 75 17.25 -25.54 -0.63
CA LYS A 75 17.81 -26.72 -1.31
C LYS A 75 16.73 -27.53 -2.06
N ARG A 76 15.84 -26.83 -2.75
CA ARG A 76 14.74 -27.43 -3.53
C ARG A 76 14.40 -26.54 -4.71
N GLU A 77 13.89 -27.14 -5.76
CA GLU A 77 13.24 -26.39 -6.83
C GLU A 77 11.93 -25.81 -6.30
N LEU A 78 11.64 -24.57 -6.72
CA LEU A 78 10.45 -23.83 -6.35
C LEU A 78 9.60 -23.61 -7.60
N THR A 79 8.29 -23.69 -7.44
CA THR A 79 7.37 -23.14 -8.45
C THR A 79 7.32 -21.61 -8.35
N LYS A 80 6.81 -20.93 -9.38
CA LYS A 80 6.57 -19.48 -9.34
C LYS A 80 5.67 -19.09 -8.17
N GLY A 81 4.60 -19.85 -7.93
CA GLY A 81 3.69 -19.63 -6.81
C GLY A 81 4.41 -19.71 -5.45
N GLN A 82 5.24 -20.74 -5.26
CA GLN A 82 6.04 -20.89 -4.04
C GLN A 82 7.05 -19.75 -3.86
N ALA A 83 7.77 -19.37 -4.91
CA ALA A 83 8.71 -18.27 -4.84
C ALA A 83 8.01 -16.94 -4.53
N MET A 84 6.86 -16.67 -5.15
CA MET A 84 6.03 -15.49 -4.86
C MET A 84 5.51 -15.47 -3.43
N ASN A 85 5.07 -16.62 -2.89
CA ASN A 85 4.64 -16.71 -1.50
C ASN A 85 5.78 -16.41 -0.52
N ILE A 86 7.02 -16.80 -0.83
CA ILE A 86 8.16 -16.46 0.03
C ILE A 86 8.51 -14.98 -0.10
N LEU A 87 8.58 -14.45 -1.32
CA LEU A 87 8.88 -13.03 -1.56
C LEU A 87 7.81 -12.12 -0.92
N GLY A 88 6.55 -12.55 -0.95
CA GLY A 88 5.43 -11.85 -0.32
C GLY A 88 5.55 -11.71 1.20
N LEU A 89 6.43 -12.48 1.88
CA LEU A 89 6.70 -12.30 3.31
C LEU A 89 7.37 -10.94 3.60
N PHE A 90 8.05 -10.37 2.60
CA PHE A 90 8.83 -9.15 2.69
C PHE A 90 8.12 -7.94 2.09
N SER A 91 6.91 -8.13 1.57
CA SER A 91 6.11 -7.09 0.94
C SER A 91 4.86 -6.81 1.77
N PRO A 92 4.45 -5.54 1.90
CA PRO A 92 3.15 -5.24 2.47
C PRO A 92 2.03 -5.77 1.56
N PRO A 93 0.81 -5.99 2.08
CA PRO A 93 -0.33 -6.35 1.28
C PRO A 93 -0.61 -5.29 0.22
N ASP A 94 -0.98 -5.74 -0.98
CA ASP A 94 -1.32 -4.83 -2.06
C ASP A 94 -2.68 -4.14 -1.83
N GLY A 95 -2.99 -3.13 -2.63
CA GLY A 95 -4.22 -2.35 -2.48
C GLY A 95 -5.50 -3.21 -2.58
N ARG A 96 -5.53 -4.22 -3.45
CA ARG A 96 -6.68 -5.11 -3.60
C ARG A 96 -6.84 -5.98 -2.36
N GLN A 97 -5.76 -6.54 -1.85
CA GLN A 97 -5.77 -7.34 -0.63
C GLN A 97 -6.27 -6.53 0.56
N VAL A 98 -5.76 -5.30 0.73
CA VAL A 98 -6.22 -4.38 1.77
C VAL A 98 -7.72 -4.09 1.65
N ASP A 99 -8.22 -3.86 0.44
CA ASP A 99 -9.64 -3.58 0.21
C ASP A 99 -10.53 -4.78 0.54
N ILE A 100 -10.10 -6.00 0.20
CA ILE A 100 -10.80 -7.25 0.55
C ILE A 100 -10.87 -7.40 2.07
N LEU A 101 -9.72 -7.30 2.76
CA LEU A 101 -9.64 -7.45 4.21
C LEU A 101 -10.53 -6.43 4.93
N LYS A 102 -10.53 -5.17 4.48
CA LYS A 102 -11.42 -4.12 5.02
C LYS A 102 -12.89 -4.43 4.81
N HIS A 103 -13.27 -4.89 3.62
CA HIS A 103 -14.66 -5.17 3.30
C HIS A 103 -15.26 -6.23 4.23
N PHE A 104 -14.49 -7.27 4.54
CA PHE A 104 -14.91 -8.33 5.47
C PHE A 104 -14.58 -8.03 6.94
N ASN A 105 -14.19 -6.79 7.27
CA ASN A 105 -13.82 -6.34 8.62
C ASN A 105 -12.74 -7.20 9.28
N ILE A 106 -11.81 -7.74 8.50
CA ILE A 106 -10.67 -8.49 9.04
C ILE A 106 -9.63 -7.49 9.53
N PRO A 107 -9.23 -7.55 10.81
CA PRO A 107 -8.13 -6.73 11.31
C PRO A 107 -6.86 -7.07 10.55
N TYR A 108 -6.32 -6.09 9.82
CA TYR A 108 -5.00 -6.20 9.22
C TYR A 108 -4.09 -5.18 9.89
N SER A 109 -2.91 -5.64 10.33
CA SER A 109 -1.91 -4.78 10.96
C SER A 109 -0.86 -4.36 9.96
N PHE A 110 -0.12 -3.28 10.24
CA PHE A 110 1.06 -2.90 9.45
C PHE A 110 2.14 -3.99 9.40
N LYS A 111 2.05 -5.00 10.27
CA LYS A 111 2.96 -6.16 10.31
C LYS A 111 2.47 -7.32 9.45
N MET A 112 1.23 -7.28 8.95
CA MET A 112 0.75 -8.28 8.01
C MET A 112 1.50 -8.10 6.68
N ASN A 113 2.00 -9.18 6.12
CA ASN A 113 2.66 -9.21 4.82
C ASN A 113 1.72 -9.76 3.73
N GLN A 114 2.14 -9.65 2.47
CA GLN A 114 1.35 -10.02 1.31
C GLN A 114 0.94 -11.51 1.32
N THR A 115 1.82 -12.38 1.81
CA THR A 115 1.59 -13.83 1.89
C THR A 115 0.52 -14.19 2.91
N MET A 116 0.59 -13.59 4.10
CA MET A 116 -0.43 -13.76 5.13
C MET A 116 -1.78 -13.19 4.69
N ALA A 117 -1.77 -12.03 4.02
CA ALA A 117 -2.98 -11.47 3.44
C ALA A 117 -3.60 -12.41 2.39
N HIS A 118 -2.78 -13.00 1.50
CA HIS A 118 -3.25 -13.97 0.52
C HIS A 118 -3.89 -15.17 1.19
N TYR A 119 -3.21 -15.78 2.18
CA TYR A 119 -3.77 -16.92 2.91
C TYR A 119 -5.14 -16.62 3.50
N VAL A 120 -5.27 -15.51 4.23
CA VAL A 120 -6.53 -15.09 4.84
C VAL A 120 -7.61 -14.84 3.79
N ILE A 121 -7.28 -14.18 2.68
CA ILE A 121 -8.22 -13.93 1.58
C ILE A 121 -8.69 -15.23 0.93
N ARG A 122 -7.79 -16.21 0.78
CA ARG A 122 -8.14 -17.51 0.24
C ARG A 122 -9.11 -18.25 1.15
N GLU A 123 -8.91 -18.19 2.46
CA GLU A 123 -9.88 -18.75 3.42
C GLU A 123 -11.23 -18.05 3.33
N ILE A 124 -11.26 -16.71 3.20
CA ILE A 124 -12.52 -15.95 2.98
C ILE A 124 -13.22 -16.40 1.70
N PHE A 125 -12.48 -16.53 0.60
CA PHE A 125 -13.03 -16.89 -0.72
C PHE A 125 -13.26 -18.39 -0.90
N SER A 126 -12.91 -19.22 0.08
CA SER A 126 -13.34 -20.62 0.13
C SER A 126 -14.85 -20.74 0.31
N ASP A 127 -15.50 -19.71 0.87
CA ASP A 127 -16.96 -19.58 0.95
C ASP A 127 -17.50 -18.88 -0.32
N PRO A 128 -18.28 -19.58 -1.17
CA PRO A 128 -18.87 -18.99 -2.36
C PRO A 128 -19.78 -17.79 -2.07
N VAL A 129 -20.43 -17.74 -0.90
CA VAL A 129 -21.29 -16.62 -0.50
C VAL A 129 -20.44 -15.36 -0.28
N LYS A 130 -19.24 -15.50 0.27
CA LYS A 130 -18.29 -14.38 0.42
C LYS A 130 -17.76 -13.89 -0.92
N VAL A 131 -17.52 -14.79 -1.86
CA VAL A 131 -17.15 -14.42 -3.23
C VAL A 131 -18.27 -13.62 -3.89
N GLU A 132 -19.52 -14.07 -3.75
CA GLU A 132 -20.69 -13.36 -4.26
C GLU A 132 -20.86 -11.98 -3.60
N GLU A 133 -20.75 -11.90 -2.27
CA GLU A 133 -20.78 -10.65 -1.50
C GLU A 133 -19.73 -9.65 -2.01
N TRP A 134 -18.48 -10.11 -2.21
CA TRP A 134 -17.41 -9.27 -2.74
C TRP A 134 -17.70 -8.80 -4.17
N ASN A 135 -18.19 -9.67 -5.06
CA ASN A 135 -18.47 -9.31 -6.45
C ASN A 135 -19.65 -8.33 -6.56
N ASN A 136 -20.68 -8.51 -5.72
CA ASN A 136 -21.87 -7.68 -5.68
C ASN A 136 -21.73 -6.42 -4.82
N ARG A 137 -20.54 -6.17 -4.25
CA ARG A 137 -20.29 -4.98 -3.43
C ARG A 137 -20.58 -3.69 -4.20
N PRO A 138 -20.95 -2.60 -3.51
CA PRO A 138 -21.09 -1.29 -4.14
C PRO A 138 -19.79 -0.82 -4.79
N PRO A 139 -19.85 -0.10 -5.92
CA PRO A 139 -18.67 0.45 -6.57
C PRO A 139 -17.94 1.44 -5.67
N THR A 140 -16.60 1.46 -5.76
CA THR A 140 -15.79 2.43 -5.03
C THR A 140 -16.10 3.83 -5.52
N THR A 141 -15.81 4.84 -4.71
CA THR A 141 -16.00 6.25 -5.12
C THR A 141 -15.19 6.55 -6.38
N THR A 142 -13.96 6.05 -6.48
CA THR A 142 -13.12 6.20 -7.67
C THR A 142 -13.79 5.64 -8.92
N VAL A 143 -14.29 4.40 -8.89
CA VAL A 143 -14.97 3.80 -10.05
C VAL A 143 -16.22 4.61 -10.44
N ARG A 144 -17.00 5.07 -9.46
CA ARG A 144 -18.16 5.94 -9.71
C ARG A 144 -17.78 7.28 -10.35
N GLN A 145 -16.71 7.90 -9.88
CA GLN A 145 -16.20 9.15 -10.46
C GLN A 145 -15.64 8.92 -11.87
N GLY A 146 -15.03 7.77 -12.14
CA GLY A 146 -14.58 7.40 -13.48
C GLY A 146 -15.73 7.25 -14.46
N LEU A 147 -16.81 6.56 -14.06
CA LEU A 147 -18.02 6.48 -14.89
C LEU A 147 -18.68 7.84 -15.08
N LEU A 148 -18.79 8.65 -14.02
CA LEU A 148 -19.30 10.02 -14.11
C LEU A 148 -18.46 10.85 -15.07
N PHE A 149 -17.14 10.73 -15.03
CA PHE A 149 -16.23 11.44 -15.91
C PHE A 149 -16.37 11.00 -17.37
N MET A 150 -16.49 9.70 -17.62
CA MET A 150 -16.59 9.15 -18.98
C MET A 150 -17.96 9.39 -19.62
N GLU A 151 -19.06 9.24 -18.86
CA GLU A 151 -20.43 9.28 -19.37
C GLU A 151 -21.18 10.57 -19.06
N SER A 152 -20.61 11.45 -18.21
CA SER A 152 -21.25 12.68 -17.71
C SER A 152 -22.57 12.43 -16.96
N LYS A 153 -22.78 11.20 -16.47
CA LYS A 153 -23.98 10.77 -15.74
C LYS A 153 -23.61 9.91 -14.54
N LEU A 154 -24.36 10.07 -13.45
CA LEU A 154 -24.24 9.19 -12.29
C LEU A 154 -24.87 7.84 -12.62
N VAL A 155 -24.06 6.80 -12.54
CA VAL A 155 -24.52 5.42 -12.68
C VAL A 155 -24.93 4.90 -11.30
N SER A 156 -26.17 4.43 -11.18
CA SER A 156 -26.76 3.91 -9.93
C SER A 156 -27.22 2.46 -10.12
N GLY A 157 -27.25 1.70 -9.03
CA GLY A 157 -27.83 0.34 -9.01
C GLY A 157 -26.95 -0.75 -9.62
N LEU A 158 -25.74 -0.42 -10.07
CA LEU A 158 -24.76 -1.39 -10.54
C LEU A 158 -23.81 -1.81 -9.42
N THR A 159 -23.33 -3.04 -9.49
CA THR A 159 -22.28 -3.59 -8.64
C THR A 159 -20.91 -3.03 -9.02
N HIS A 160 -19.91 -3.22 -8.15
CA HIS A 160 -18.53 -2.86 -8.45
C HIS A 160 -18.03 -3.52 -9.75
N GLN A 161 -18.29 -4.82 -9.92
CA GLN A 161 -17.83 -5.57 -11.08
C GLN A 161 -18.45 -5.03 -12.38
N GLU A 162 -19.76 -4.79 -12.39
CA GLU A 162 -20.46 -4.22 -13.54
C GLU A 162 -19.93 -2.82 -13.89
N CYS A 163 -19.75 -1.96 -12.88
CA CYS A 163 -19.18 -0.64 -13.09
C CYS A 163 -17.76 -0.69 -13.65
N GLN A 164 -16.91 -1.59 -13.15
CA GLN A 164 -15.53 -1.74 -13.62
C GLN A 164 -15.47 -2.26 -15.07
N LEU A 165 -16.30 -3.25 -15.41
CA LEU A 165 -16.41 -3.76 -16.78
C LEU A 165 -16.87 -2.67 -17.75
N ARG A 166 -17.88 -1.89 -17.34
CA ARG A 166 -18.37 -0.75 -18.13
C ARG A 166 -17.30 0.32 -18.32
N LEU A 167 -16.57 0.68 -17.26
CA LEU A 167 -15.46 1.64 -17.33
C LEU A 167 -14.34 1.14 -18.24
N ASN A 168 -14.00 -0.15 -18.19
CA ASN A 168 -13.00 -0.76 -19.08
C ASN A 168 -13.45 -0.71 -20.54
N LYS A 169 -14.73 -1.02 -20.82
CA LYS A 169 -15.31 -0.93 -22.17
C LYS A 169 -15.24 0.49 -22.72
N LEU A 170 -15.67 1.47 -21.94
CA LEU A 170 -15.56 2.90 -22.29
C LEU A 170 -14.10 3.30 -22.51
N GLY A 171 -13.17 2.70 -21.77
CA GLY A 171 -11.74 2.92 -21.94
C GLY A 171 -11.19 2.43 -23.27
N MET A 172 -11.76 1.36 -23.83
CA MET A 172 -11.43 0.87 -25.17
C MET A 172 -12.07 1.75 -26.26
N GLU A 173 -13.29 2.22 -26.04
CA GLU A 173 -14.04 3.07 -26.99
C GLU A 173 -13.50 4.51 -27.06
N HIS A 174 -13.00 5.04 -25.93
CA HIS A 174 -12.52 6.41 -25.79
C HIS A 174 -11.14 6.46 -25.10
N PRO A 175 -10.07 5.97 -25.75
CA PRO A 175 -8.76 5.79 -25.13
C PRO A 175 -8.18 7.10 -24.59
N ASP A 176 -8.27 8.21 -25.33
CA ASP A 176 -7.71 9.50 -24.89
C ASP A 176 -8.37 10.02 -23.62
N ARG A 177 -9.71 9.98 -23.56
CA ARG A 177 -10.48 10.37 -22.39
C ARG A 177 -10.21 9.42 -21.21
N TYR A 178 -10.00 8.15 -21.48
CA TYR A 178 -9.64 7.18 -20.44
C TYR A 178 -8.23 7.39 -19.89
N GLN A 179 -7.26 7.79 -20.73
CA GLN A 179 -5.93 8.19 -20.28
C GLN A 179 -6.00 9.43 -19.39
N GLU A 180 -6.83 10.41 -19.74
CA GLU A 180 -7.10 11.57 -18.89
C GLU A 180 -7.70 11.13 -17.54
N TRP A 181 -8.68 10.23 -17.55
CA TRP A 181 -9.22 9.65 -16.31
C TRP A 181 -8.13 8.96 -15.47
N LYS A 182 -7.24 8.17 -16.06
CA LYS A 182 -6.13 7.53 -15.33
C LYS A 182 -5.20 8.56 -14.70
N GLN A 183 -4.97 9.68 -15.37
CA GLN A 183 -4.19 10.76 -14.83
C GLN A 183 -4.91 11.45 -13.65
N ILE A 184 -6.21 11.72 -13.79
CA ILE A 184 -7.08 12.25 -12.73
C ILE A 184 -7.07 11.34 -11.50
N ASP A 185 -7.24 10.03 -11.68
CA ASP A 185 -7.22 9.04 -10.61
C ASP A 185 -5.88 9.04 -9.87
N ARG A 186 -4.76 9.00 -10.62
CA ARG A 186 -3.40 9.11 -10.06
C ARG A 186 -3.22 10.39 -9.26
N LEU A 187 -3.57 11.54 -9.84
CA LEU A 187 -3.44 12.85 -9.21
C LEU A 187 -4.29 12.97 -7.94
N PHE A 188 -5.50 12.40 -7.94
CA PHE A 188 -6.37 12.41 -6.77
C PHE A 188 -5.74 11.64 -5.60
N LEU A 189 -5.10 10.49 -5.89
CA LEU A 189 -4.36 9.71 -4.90
C LEU A 189 -3.12 10.46 -4.38
N GLU A 190 -2.33 11.07 -5.27
CA GLU A 190 -1.17 11.90 -4.90
C GLU A 190 -1.59 13.08 -4.01
N THR A 191 -2.62 13.82 -4.42
CA THR A 191 -3.18 14.97 -3.67
C THR A 191 -3.65 14.57 -2.27
N ASN A 192 -4.14 13.34 -2.11
CA ASN A 192 -4.64 12.83 -0.85
C ASN A 192 -3.67 11.94 -0.08
N ASN A 193 -2.41 11.86 -0.52
CA ASN A 193 -1.37 11.13 0.18
C ASN A 193 -1.23 11.66 1.63
N PRO A 194 -1.33 10.81 2.67
CA PRO A 194 -1.30 11.25 4.07
C PRO A 194 -0.04 12.03 4.45
N GLU A 195 1.13 11.64 3.94
CA GLU A 195 2.41 12.29 4.26
C GLU A 195 2.48 13.69 3.65
N ILE A 196 2.09 13.82 2.38
CA ILE A 196 2.02 15.11 1.68
C ILE A 196 1.04 16.04 2.40
N ARG A 197 -0.15 15.53 2.76
CA ARG A 197 -1.15 16.33 3.47
C ARG A 197 -0.70 16.76 4.85
N ALA A 198 -0.02 15.88 5.58
CA ALA A 198 0.53 16.22 6.90
C ALA A 198 1.61 17.29 6.79
N LYS A 199 2.54 17.14 5.83
CA LYS A 199 3.60 18.11 5.54
C LYS A 199 3.05 19.49 5.20
N LEU A 200 2.03 19.55 4.35
CA LEU A 200 1.40 20.81 3.92
C LEU A 200 0.28 21.28 4.87
N GLN A 201 0.02 20.53 5.95
CA GLN A 201 -1.03 20.81 6.93
C GLN A 201 -2.41 21.03 6.30
N VAL A 202 -2.77 20.18 5.33
CA VAL A 202 -4.07 20.23 4.65
C VAL A 202 -4.97 19.06 5.05
N ARG A 203 -6.28 19.34 5.09
CA ARG A 203 -7.34 18.36 5.28
C ARG A 203 -7.47 17.48 4.03
N LYS A 204 -8.24 16.39 4.13
CA LYS A 204 -8.58 15.54 2.99
C LYS A 204 -9.30 16.35 1.91
N ILE A 205 -8.83 16.28 0.68
CA ILE A 205 -9.42 16.96 -0.47
C ILE A 205 -10.53 16.08 -1.04
N THR A 206 -11.72 16.67 -1.21
CA THR A 206 -12.89 15.98 -1.79
C THR A 206 -12.80 15.94 -3.31
N TRP A 207 -13.47 14.99 -3.95
CA TRP A 207 -13.53 14.92 -5.41
C TRP A 207 -14.00 16.23 -6.07
N LYS A 208 -15.00 16.90 -5.48
CA LYS A 208 -15.51 18.18 -5.97
C LYS A 208 -14.40 19.25 -6.04
N ARG A 209 -13.73 19.51 -4.91
CA ARG A 209 -12.63 20.48 -4.82
C ARG A 209 -11.47 20.13 -5.74
N PHE A 210 -11.16 18.83 -5.83
CA PHE A 210 -10.13 18.33 -6.72
C PHE A 210 -10.47 18.65 -8.18
N PHE A 211 -11.68 18.31 -8.65
CA PHE A 211 -12.10 18.57 -10.04
C PHE A 211 -12.12 20.07 -10.36
N GLU A 212 -12.67 20.89 -9.46
CA GLU A 212 -12.68 22.36 -9.62
C GLU A 212 -11.25 22.90 -9.82
N SER A 213 -10.28 22.40 -9.04
CA SER A 213 -8.87 22.82 -9.16
C SER A 213 -8.17 22.24 -10.38
N TYR A 214 -8.49 21.00 -10.73
CA TYR A 214 -7.93 20.31 -11.88
C TYR A 214 -8.27 21.04 -13.18
N GLU A 215 -9.54 21.41 -13.37
CA GLU A 215 -9.97 22.14 -14.57
C GLU A 215 -9.30 23.52 -14.65
N VAL A 216 -9.21 24.24 -13.54
CA VAL A 216 -8.51 25.55 -13.51
C VAL A 216 -7.03 25.42 -13.89
N LEU A 217 -6.32 24.41 -13.38
CA LEU A 217 -4.90 24.20 -13.70
C LEU A 217 -4.69 23.70 -15.12
N LYS A 218 -5.62 22.90 -15.65
CA LYS A 218 -5.64 22.47 -17.04
C LYS A 218 -5.83 23.67 -17.98
N ASP A 219 -6.74 24.58 -17.63
CA ASP A 219 -7.00 25.81 -18.40
C ASP A 219 -5.88 26.84 -18.28
N SER A 220 -5.09 26.81 -17.19
CA SER A 220 -3.92 27.70 -17.03
C SER A 220 -2.71 27.31 -17.87
N GLY A 221 -2.83 26.30 -18.75
CA GLY A 221 -1.78 25.87 -19.67
C GLY A 221 -0.73 24.94 -19.06
N ILE A 222 -0.93 24.46 -17.83
CA ILE A 222 -0.08 23.41 -17.27
C ILE A 222 -0.38 22.13 -18.03
N ASN A 223 0.65 21.52 -18.63
CA ASN A 223 0.50 20.24 -19.30
C ASN A 223 -0.09 19.22 -18.30
N PRO A 224 -1.28 18.65 -18.56
CA PRO A 224 -1.90 17.69 -17.66
C PRO A 224 -0.94 16.55 -17.29
N ARG A 225 -0.14 16.06 -18.24
CA ARG A 225 0.81 14.96 -18.00
C ARG A 225 1.92 15.31 -17.01
N ALA A 226 2.27 16.60 -16.90
CA ALA A 226 3.28 17.11 -15.97
C ALA A 226 2.67 17.57 -14.64
N MET A 227 1.34 17.55 -14.51
CA MET A 227 0.66 17.88 -13.27
C MET A 227 1.02 16.85 -12.19
N ARG A 228 1.17 17.32 -10.94
CA ARG A 228 1.37 16.51 -9.75
C ARG A 228 0.36 16.90 -8.69
N GLY A 229 0.14 16.01 -7.72
CA GLY A 229 -0.77 16.27 -6.60
C GLY A 229 -0.45 17.59 -5.86
N GLU A 230 0.81 17.97 -5.72
CA GLU A 230 1.20 19.23 -5.07
C GLU A 230 0.69 20.47 -5.80
N HIS A 231 0.63 20.46 -7.14
CA HIS A 231 0.10 21.60 -7.89
C HIS A 231 -1.38 21.85 -7.54
N ILE A 232 -2.15 20.77 -7.36
CA ILE A 232 -3.56 20.84 -6.93
C ILE A 232 -3.65 21.41 -5.52
N ILE A 233 -2.81 20.93 -4.59
CA ILE A 233 -2.80 21.41 -3.21
C ILE A 233 -2.39 22.88 -3.13
N GLU A 234 -1.34 23.29 -3.85
CA GLU A 234 -0.87 24.68 -3.90
C GLU A 234 -1.93 25.63 -4.44
N HIS A 235 -2.65 25.21 -5.50
CA HIS A 235 -3.79 25.97 -6.00
C HIS A 235 -4.87 26.14 -4.93
N LEU A 236 -5.28 25.03 -4.29
CA LEU A 236 -6.31 25.04 -3.26
C LEU A 236 -5.94 25.85 -2.02
N ILE A 237 -4.66 25.84 -1.60
CA ILE A 237 -4.19 26.64 -0.47
C ILE A 237 -4.37 28.14 -0.76
N ARG A 238 -4.23 28.56 -2.01
CA ARG A 238 -4.39 29.96 -2.43
C ARG A 238 -5.86 30.37 -2.64
N SER A 239 -6.75 29.41 -2.89
CA SER A 239 -8.14 29.68 -3.33
C SER A 239 -9.24 29.22 -2.35
N ASP A 240 -8.97 28.28 -1.44
CA ASP A 240 -9.94 27.76 -0.47
C ASP A 240 -9.32 27.54 0.93
N ASP A 241 -9.37 28.55 1.78
CA ASP A 241 -8.87 28.51 3.17
C ASP A 241 -9.43 27.34 4.00
N LYS A 242 -10.60 26.79 3.65
CA LYS A 242 -11.25 25.70 4.39
C LYS A 242 -10.52 24.35 4.25
N ILE A 243 -9.49 24.27 3.40
CA ILE A 243 -8.68 23.07 3.27
C ILE A 243 -7.50 23.04 4.26
N LEU A 244 -7.17 24.14 4.93
CA LEU A 244 -6.11 24.16 5.95
C LEU A 244 -6.55 23.42 7.22
N ALA A 245 -5.63 22.67 7.82
CA ALA A 245 -5.89 21.91 9.03
C ALA A 245 -5.95 22.81 10.29
N HIS A 246 -5.22 23.93 10.27
CA HIS A 246 -5.16 24.88 11.39
C HIS A 246 -5.34 26.32 10.92
N ASP A 247 -6.25 27.06 11.58
CA ASP A 247 -6.56 28.45 11.26
C ASP A 247 -5.37 29.41 11.47
N LYS A 248 -4.37 29.02 12.28
CA LYS A 248 -3.17 29.82 12.59
C LYS A 248 -2.11 29.88 11.48
N ILE A 249 -2.19 29.03 10.46
CA ILE A 249 -1.26 29.05 9.31
C ILE A 249 -1.62 30.19 8.33
N ARG A 250 -2.81 30.78 8.51
CA ARG A 250 -3.36 31.91 7.74
C ARG A 250 -2.41 33.11 7.67
N GLU A 251 -1.70 33.39 8.76
CA GLU A 251 -0.86 34.59 8.90
C GLU A 251 0.53 34.46 8.27
N THR A 252 1.00 33.25 7.97
CA THR A 252 2.33 33.01 7.38
C THR A 252 2.32 32.83 5.86
N ILE A 253 1.17 32.54 5.25
CA ILE A 253 1.04 32.25 3.81
C ILE A 253 0.52 33.44 3.01
N GLN A 254 -0.20 34.38 3.63
CA GLN A 254 -0.57 35.62 2.95
C GLN A 254 0.66 36.55 2.88
N PRO A 255 1.13 36.98 1.69
CA PRO A 255 2.09 38.07 1.64
C PRO A 255 1.45 39.29 2.29
N ALA A 256 2.19 39.94 3.19
CA ALA A 256 1.79 41.21 3.76
C ALA A 256 1.41 42.15 2.62
N THR A 257 0.12 42.46 2.52
CA THR A 257 -0.39 43.45 1.59
C THR A 257 0.04 44.81 2.13
N THR A 258 1.02 45.41 1.46
CA THR A 258 1.36 46.84 1.51
C THR A 258 1.16 47.44 0.14
#